data_AF-A0A414MAI1-F1
#
_entry.id   AF-A0A414MAI1-F1
#
_cell.length_a   1.000
_cell.length_b   1.000
_cell.length_c   1.000
_cell.angle_alpha   90.00
_cell.angle_beta   90.00
_cell.angle_gamma   90.00
#
_symmetry.space_group_name_H-M   'P 1'
#
loop_
_entity.id
_entity.type
_entity.pdbx_description
1 polymer ?
#
loop_
_entity_poly.entity_id
_entity_poly.type
_entity_poly.pdbx_seq_one_letter_code
_entity_poly.pdbx_strand_id
1 'polypeptide(L)' 'MLIGDNIKFYRKKNQLTQDDIAEACNVTRQAVSKWENGGSLR' A
#
# COMPACT_ATOMS: atom_id res chain seq x y z
N MET A 1 -2.77 7.19 13.21
CA MET A 1 -3.12 6.39 12.02
C MET A 1 -2.26 6.86 10.88
N LEU A 2 -1.30 6.05 10.45
CA LEU A 2 -0.49 6.39 9.29
C LEU A 2 -1.29 6.10 8.02
N ILE A 3 -1.07 6.88 6.97
CA ILE A 3 -1.73 6.68 5.68
C ILE A 3 -1.50 5.25 5.14
N GLY A 4 -0.34 4.66 5.42
CA GLY A 4 0.00 3.29 5.09
C GLY A 4 -0.89 2.23 5.72
N ASP A 5 -1.32 2.44 6.98
CA ASP A 5 -2.20 1.51 7.67
C ASP A 5 -3.59 1.49 7.02
N ASN A 6 -4.08 2.66 6.61
CA ASN A 6 -5.37 2.78 5.92
C ASN A 6 -5.34 2.14 4.53
N ILE A 7 -4.27 2.37 3.77
CA ILE A 7 -4.08 1.73 2.46
C ILE A 7 -4.10 0.21 2.62
N LYS A 8 -3.33 -0.32 3.57
CA LYS A 8 -3.26 -1.76 3.86
C LYS A 8 -4.60 -2.32 4.33
N PHE A 9 -5.32 -1.58 5.16
CA PHE A 9 -6.64 -1.96 5.66
C PHE A 9 -7.66 -2.07 4.51
N TYR A 10 -7.80 -1.03 3.70
CA TYR A 10 -8.77 -1.02 2.59
C TYR A 10 -8.38 -2.01 1.48
N ARG A 11 -7.09 -2.17 1.20
CA ARG A 11 -6.61 -3.17 0.26
C ARG A 11 -7.05 -4.58 0.68
N LYS A 12 -6.77 -4.97 1.94
CA LYS A 12 -7.20 -6.27 2.48
C LYS A 12 -8.71 -6.43 2.54
N LYS A 13 -9.44 -5.37 2.94
CA LYS A 13 -10.91 -5.37 3.00
C LYS A 13 -11.53 -5.65 1.63
N ASN A 14 -10.92 -5.14 0.56
CA ASN A 14 -11.36 -5.35 -0.82
C ASN A 14 -10.70 -6.55 -1.50
N GLN A 15 -9.94 -7.39 -0.76
CA GLN A 15 -9.22 -8.55 -1.30
C GLN A 15 -8.23 -8.22 -2.43
N LEU A 16 -7.70 -6.99 -2.42
CA LEU A 16 -6.74 -6.52 -3.41
C LEU A 16 -5.30 -6.91 -3.02
N THR A 17 -4.45 -7.06 -4.02
CA THR A 17 -3.00 -7.22 -3.86
C THR A 17 -2.30 -5.87 -3.92
N GLN A 18 -1.01 -5.82 -3.56
CA GLN A 18 -0.22 -4.60 -3.74
C GLN A 18 0.00 -4.28 -5.22
N ASP A 19 -0.01 -5.30 -6.08
CA ASP A 19 0.09 -5.17 -7.52
C ASP A 19 -1.19 -4.53 -8.09
N ASP A 20 -2.38 -4.91 -7.60
CA ASP A 20 -3.65 -4.32 -8.04
C ASP A 20 -3.71 -2.80 -7.73
N ILE A 21 -3.23 -2.41 -6.55
CA ILE A 21 -3.12 -1.00 -6.17
C ILE A 21 -2.07 -0.29 -7.04
N ALA A 22 -0.96 -0.96 -7.35
CA ALA A 22 0.10 -0.41 -8.17
C ALA A 22 -0.37 -0.15 -9.60
N GLU A 23 -1.10 -1.09 -10.19
CA GLU A 23 -1.72 -0.98 -11.51
C GLU A 23 -2.77 0.15 -11.52
N ALA A 24 -3.68 0.18 -10.55
CA ALA A 24 -4.71 1.20 -10.46
C ALA A 24 -4.17 2.62 -10.26
N CYS A 25 -3.04 2.76 -9.54
CA CYS A 25 -2.38 4.04 -9.30
C CYS A 25 -1.28 4.36 -10.33
N ASN A 26 -1.05 3.49 -11.32
CA ASN A 26 0.05 3.59 -12.30
C ASN A 26 1.42 3.84 -11.64
N VAL A 27 1.69 3.11 -10.56
CA VAL A 27 2.96 3.12 -9.82
C VAL A 27 3.56 1.73 -9.77
N THR A 28 4.74 1.59 -9.18
CA THR A 28 5.34 0.27 -8.95
C THR A 28 4.79 -0.35 -7.66
N ARG A 29 4.71 -1.69 -7.61
CA ARG A 29 4.43 -2.43 -6.37
C ARG A 29 5.35 -2.03 -5.21
N GLN A 30 6.61 -1.69 -5.51
CA GLN A 30 7.56 -1.20 -4.52
C GLN A 30 7.13 0.14 -3.91
N ALA A 31 6.51 1.04 -4.68
CA ALA A 31 5.94 2.29 -4.16
C ALA A 31 4.78 2.00 -3.20
N VAL A 32 3.86 1.08 -3.56
CA VAL A 32 2.76 0.65 -2.69
C VAL A 32 3.29 0.00 -1.41
N SER A 33 4.31 -0.84 -1.50
CA SER A 33 4.98 -1.43 -0.33
C SER A 33 5.61 -0.37 0.56
N LYS A 34 6.23 0.67 -0.01
CA LYS A 34 6.73 1.82 0.75
C LYS A 34 5.60 2.63 1.38
N TRP A 35 4.43 2.75 0.77
CA TRP A 35 3.29 3.42 1.39
C TRP A 35 2.76 2.62 2.58
N GLU A 36 2.57 1.31 2.41
CA GLU A 36 2.02 0.42 3.44
C GLU A 36 2.99 0.13 4.59
N ASN A 37 4.30 0.20 4.35
CA ASN A 37 5.35 -0.12 5.33
C ASN A 37 6.22 1.10 5.70
N GLY A 38 5.93 2.28 5.16
CA GLY A 38 6.82 3.45 5.19
C GLY A 38 6.74 4.24 6.48
N GLY A 39 7.61 3.86 7.41
CA GLY A 39 7.94 4.67 8.57
C GLY A 39 8.68 3.91 9.67
N SER A 40 9.73 3.16 9.32
CA SER A 40 10.73 2.76 10.32
C SER A 40 12.13 2.96 9.75
N LEU A 41 12.46 4.22 9.45
CA LEU A 41 13.84 4.67 9.62
C LEU A 41 14.10 4.62 11.13
N ARG A 42 14.88 3.65 11.57
CA ARG A 42 15.59 3.71 12.85
C ARG A 42 16.98 4.26 12.59
#